data_AF-A0A8S3SCR5-F1
#
_entry.id   AF-A0A8S3SCR5-F1
#
_cell.length_a   1.000
_cell.length_b   1.000
_cell.length_c   1.000
_cell.angle_alpha   90.00
_cell.angle_beta   90.00
_cell.angle_gamma   90.00
#
_symmetry.space_group_name_H-M   'P 1'
#
loop_
_entity.id
_entity.type
_entity.pdbx_description
1 polymer ?
#
loop_
_entity_poly.entity_id
_entity_poly.type
_entity_poly.pdbx_seq_one_letter_code
_entity_poly.pdbx_strand_id
1 'polypeptide(L)'
;MFLGPCAGLLTLLNVVSTLQLDENSPCSGLGCRETVSMPLLDQMKGNLKADFDVSEMNQLLKVYIDQEIRSEAASVIDKNMSRYISDFESKMTKLKQDNEKEFSEMKKVSKKYAFFATLSSSHDNLPANTVVMFDTVSLNEGDAYDGTTGKFTCPEDGLYHFSWTTVSNARKDFVSVLVANDRKIAENAVDSDFRQRWHDRYQ
;
A
#
# COMPACT_ATOMS: atom_id res chain seq x y z
N MET A 1 -18.43 -28.66 8.25
CA MET A 1 -17.64 -29.60 7.43
C MET A 1 -16.33 -29.82 8.16
N PHE A 2 -16.18 -30.95 8.83
CA PHE A 2 -14.89 -31.43 9.33
C PHE A 2 -14.21 -32.20 8.20
N LEU A 3 -12.90 -32.04 8.04
CA LEU A 3 -11.93 -33.13 7.93
C LEU A 3 -10.53 -32.54 7.81
N GLY A 4 -9.65 -33.05 8.67
CA GLY A 4 -8.30 -32.58 8.90
C GLY A 4 -7.25 -33.16 7.96
N PRO A 5 -5.97 -33.18 8.41
CA PRO A 5 -4.78 -33.16 7.58
C PRO A 5 -4.39 -34.53 7.01
N CYS A 6 -3.76 -34.54 5.83
CA CYS A 6 -3.11 -35.72 5.27
C CYS A 6 -1.81 -36.04 6.04
N ALA A 7 -1.79 -37.21 6.66
CA ALA A 7 -0.61 -37.88 7.15
C ALA A 7 0.15 -38.58 6.00
N GLY A 8 1.46 -38.74 6.14
CA GLY A 8 2.28 -39.54 5.23
C GLY A 8 3.72 -39.65 5.70
N LEU A 9 3.99 -40.68 6.51
CA LEU A 9 5.28 -41.11 7.05
C LEU A 9 6.04 -41.95 6.00
N LEU A 10 7.35 -41.75 5.82
CA LEU A 10 8.25 -42.78 5.29
C LEU A 10 9.67 -42.65 5.88
N THR A 11 10.04 -43.67 6.64
CA THR A 11 11.38 -44.12 7.09
C THR A 11 12.13 -44.81 5.92
N LEU A 12 13.43 -45.11 5.85
CA LEU A 12 14.61 -45.29 6.75
C LEU A 12 15.87 -45.39 5.82
N LEU A 13 17.08 -45.05 6.31
CA LEU A 13 18.27 -45.97 6.37
C LEU A 13 19.58 -45.25 6.78
N ASN A 14 20.28 -45.90 7.70
CA ASN A 14 21.57 -45.56 8.34
C ASN A 14 22.76 -45.53 7.38
N VAL A 15 23.84 -44.81 7.77
CA VAL A 15 25.21 -45.38 7.96
C VAL A 15 25.95 -44.62 9.08
N VAL A 16 26.48 -45.38 10.05
CA VAL A 16 27.44 -45.02 11.12
C VAL A 16 28.85 -45.21 10.49
N SER A 17 29.92 -44.45 10.74
CA SER A 17 30.66 -44.39 12.01
C SER A 17 31.81 -43.36 11.91
N THR A 18 32.07 -42.70 13.04
CA THR A 18 33.38 -42.38 13.67
C THR A 18 34.63 -42.17 12.81
N LEU A 19 35.30 -41.04 13.01
CA LEU A 19 36.76 -40.97 13.03
C LEU A 19 37.21 -40.41 14.38
N GLN A 20 38.06 -41.20 15.03
CA GLN A 20 38.69 -40.99 16.32
C GLN A 20 39.56 -39.73 16.36
N LEU A 21 39.52 -39.09 17.53
CA LEU A 21 40.62 -38.30 18.08
C LEU A 21 41.67 -39.30 18.59
N ASP A 22 42.85 -39.32 17.98
CA ASP A 22 44.02 -39.97 18.57
C ASP A 22 44.92 -38.90 19.19
N GLU A 23 44.75 -38.75 20.51
CA GLU A 23 45.79 -38.26 21.41
C GLU A 23 46.74 -39.42 21.73
N ASN A 24 47.98 -39.38 21.24
CA ASN A 24 49.20 -39.65 22.01
C ASN A 24 50.44 -39.78 21.10
N SER A 25 51.33 -38.77 21.13
CA SER A 25 52.77 -39.03 21.25
C SER A 25 53.47 -37.84 21.92
N PRO A 26 54.53 -38.07 22.73
CA PRO A 26 55.01 -37.11 23.70
C PRO A 26 56.21 -36.32 23.17
N CYS A 27 56.08 -34.99 23.08
CA CYS A 27 57.23 -34.09 23.14
C CYS A 27 56.75 -32.68 23.54
N SER A 28 56.72 -32.42 24.83
CA SER A 28 56.48 -31.10 25.41
C SER A 28 57.83 -30.41 25.69
N GLY A 29 58.09 -29.27 25.03
CA GLY A 29 59.14 -28.31 25.42
C GLY A 29 60.10 -27.89 24.29
N LEU A 30 60.58 -26.64 24.36
CA LEU A 30 61.63 -26.09 23.49
C LEU A 30 62.89 -26.98 23.55
N GLY A 31 63.13 -27.77 22.52
CA GLY A 31 64.35 -28.57 22.43
C GLY A 31 64.20 -29.90 21.71
N CYS A 32 63.78 -29.90 20.45
CA CYS A 32 64.03 -31.03 19.55
C CYS A 32 65.14 -30.62 18.58
N ARG A 33 66.38 -30.82 19.02
CA ARG A 33 67.61 -30.64 18.24
C ARG A 33 68.11 -32.04 17.88
N GLU A 34 67.90 -32.46 16.64
CA GLU A 34 68.62 -33.64 16.13
C GLU A 34 69.99 -33.18 15.61
N THR A 35 71.00 -33.49 16.42
CA THR A 35 72.41 -33.33 16.07
C THR A 35 72.91 -34.51 15.25
N VAL A 36 73.48 -34.25 14.08
CA VAL A 36 74.43 -35.15 13.45
C VAL A 36 75.83 -34.55 13.66
N SER A 37 76.69 -35.26 14.37
CA SER A 37 78.10 -34.89 14.58
C SER A 37 78.98 -35.81 13.74
N MET A 38 79.85 -35.22 12.93
CA MET A 38 80.93 -35.89 12.21
C MET A 38 82.25 -35.16 12.50
N PRO A 39 83.38 -35.88 12.68
CA PRO A 39 84.64 -35.25 13.05
C PRO A 39 85.24 -34.49 11.87
N LEU A 40 85.65 -33.25 12.09
CA LEU A 40 86.41 -32.45 11.14
C LEU A 40 87.88 -32.85 11.19
N LEU A 41 88.52 -33.06 10.03
CA LEU A 41 89.90 -32.60 9.86
C LEU A 41 90.18 -32.17 8.41
N ASP A 42 90.67 -30.94 8.32
CA ASP A 42 91.52 -30.34 7.28
C ASP A 42 91.24 -30.68 5.82
N GLN A 43 90.47 -29.83 5.15
CA GLN A 43 90.99 -28.81 4.23
C GLN A 43 89.89 -27.75 4.11
N MET A 44 90.22 -26.47 4.01
CA MET A 44 89.21 -25.41 3.87
C MET A 44 88.35 -25.63 2.61
N LYS A 45 87.24 -26.36 2.77
CA LYS A 45 86.06 -26.34 1.90
C LYS A 45 84.98 -25.56 2.65
N GLY A 46 85.25 -24.28 2.86
CA GLY A 46 84.23 -23.37 3.34
C GLY A 46 83.20 -23.19 2.24
N ASN A 47 82.03 -23.81 2.40
CA ASN A 47 80.92 -23.53 1.51
C ASN A 47 80.43 -22.12 1.86
N LEU A 48 80.61 -21.16 0.95
CA LEU A 48 79.96 -19.86 1.08
C LEU A 48 78.45 -20.10 1.11
N LYS A 49 77.84 -19.97 2.29
CA LYS A 49 76.39 -19.99 2.45
C LYS A 49 75.93 -18.55 2.62
N ALA A 50 75.32 -18.00 1.58
CA ALA A 50 74.60 -16.74 1.67
C ALA A 50 73.21 -17.05 2.23
N ASP A 51 72.91 -16.61 3.45
CA ASP A 51 71.54 -16.57 3.94
C ASP A 51 70.88 -15.31 3.37
N PHE A 52 69.93 -15.52 2.47
CA PHE A 52 69.11 -14.44 1.93
C PHE A 52 67.87 -14.28 2.82
N ASP A 53 67.69 -13.11 3.42
CA ASP A 53 66.52 -12.82 4.25
C ASP A 53 65.30 -12.56 3.36
N VAL A 54 64.38 -13.53 3.31
CA VAL A 54 63.14 -13.46 2.51
C VAL A 54 61.97 -12.88 3.33
N SER A 55 62.21 -12.46 4.57
CA SER A 55 61.13 -12.02 5.48
C SER A 55 60.37 -10.82 4.92
N GLU A 56 61.11 -9.84 4.37
CA GLU A 56 60.53 -8.64 3.78
C GLU A 56 59.74 -8.95 2.50
N MET A 57 60.29 -9.79 1.63
CA MET A 57 59.59 -10.26 0.42
C MET A 57 58.30 -11.02 0.76
N ASN A 58 58.33 -11.85 1.80
CA ASN A 58 57.14 -12.57 2.28
C ASN A 58 56.11 -11.62 2.89
N GLN A 59 56.53 -10.55 3.55
CA GLN A 59 55.62 -9.52 4.06
C GLN A 59 54.97 -8.73 2.91
N LEU A 60 55.76 -8.28 1.92
CA LEU A 60 55.23 -7.58 0.75
C LEU A 60 54.24 -8.43 -0.04
N LEU A 61 54.55 -9.72 -0.22
CA LEU A 61 53.67 -10.65 -0.92
C LEU A 61 52.34 -10.85 -0.19
N LYS A 62 52.37 -10.95 1.14
CA LYS A 62 51.14 -11.04 1.96
C LYS A 62 50.27 -9.79 1.81
N VAL A 63 50.88 -8.60 1.83
CA VAL A 63 50.15 -7.34 1.67
C VAL A 63 49.47 -7.26 0.29
N TYR A 64 50.18 -7.62 -0.77
CA TYR A 64 49.63 -7.59 -2.12
C TYR A 64 48.45 -8.56 -2.29
N ILE A 65 48.60 -9.80 -1.82
CA ILE A 65 47.54 -10.81 -1.90
C ILE A 65 46.30 -10.38 -1.11
N ASP A 66 46.49 -9.89 0.12
CA ASP A 66 45.40 -9.42 0.95
C ASP A 66 44.66 -8.23 0.32
N GLN A 67 45.39 -7.32 -0.32
CA GLN A 67 44.80 -6.15 -0.95
C GLN A 67 43.95 -6.53 -2.16
N GLU A 68 44.42 -7.45 -3.00
CA GLU A 68 43.68 -7.93 -4.17
C GLU A 68 42.41 -8.69 -3.75
N ILE A 69 42.51 -9.57 -2.76
CA ILE A 69 41.35 -10.31 -2.25
C ILE A 69 40.31 -9.36 -1.66
N ARG A 70 40.75 -8.35 -0.90
CA ARG A 70 39.85 -7.37 -0.27
C ARG A 70 39.12 -6.52 -1.30
N SER A 71 39.80 -6.08 -2.36
CA SER A 71 39.18 -5.25 -3.40
C SER A 71 38.10 -6.02 -4.17
N GLU A 72 38.39 -7.27 -4.53
CA GLU A 72 37.46 -8.16 -5.22
C GLU A 72 36.25 -8.50 -4.34
N ALA A 73 36.49 -8.88 -3.08
CA ALA A 73 35.43 -9.20 -2.13
C ALA A 73 34.50 -8.01 -1.85
N ALA A 74 35.05 -6.81 -1.71
CA ALA A 74 34.25 -5.59 -1.54
C ALA A 74 33.38 -5.32 -2.77
N SER A 75 33.93 -5.47 -3.98
CA SER A 75 33.20 -5.33 -5.25
C SER A 75 32.02 -6.30 -5.36
N VAL A 76 32.23 -7.57 -5.00
CA VAL A 76 31.18 -8.60 -5.07
C VAL A 76 30.06 -8.32 -4.06
N ILE A 77 30.42 -7.97 -2.83
CA ILE A 77 29.44 -7.66 -1.78
C ILE A 77 28.61 -6.45 -2.19
N ASP A 78 29.24 -5.39 -2.67
CA ASP A 78 28.57 -4.15 -3.09
C ASP A 78 27.60 -4.38 -4.25
N LYS A 79 28.02 -5.15 -5.27
CA LYS A 79 27.15 -5.52 -6.40
C LYS A 79 25.94 -6.33 -5.95
N ASN A 80 26.14 -7.31 -5.08
CA ASN A 80 25.05 -8.15 -4.58
C ASN A 80 24.07 -7.33 -3.73
N MET A 81 24.58 -6.50 -2.82
CA MET A 81 23.77 -5.63 -1.97
C MET A 81 22.98 -4.63 -2.80
N SER A 82 23.63 -3.96 -3.75
CA SER A 82 23.01 -3.03 -4.69
C SER A 82 21.90 -3.69 -5.50
N ARG A 83 22.10 -4.93 -5.94
CA ARG A 83 21.06 -5.70 -6.64
C ARG A 83 19.84 -5.92 -5.75
N TYR A 84 20.02 -6.36 -4.51
CA TYR A 84 18.89 -6.58 -3.59
C TYR A 84 18.16 -5.28 -3.24
N ILE A 85 18.89 -4.19 -3.00
CA ILE A 85 18.32 -2.88 -2.73
C ILE A 85 17.48 -2.42 -3.93
N SER A 86 18.01 -2.52 -5.15
CA SER A 86 17.29 -2.11 -6.35
C SER A 86 16.01 -2.94 -6.59
N ASP A 87 16.05 -4.25 -6.38
CA ASP A 87 14.87 -5.12 -6.52
C ASP A 87 13.81 -4.74 -5.48
N PHE A 88 14.24 -4.53 -4.24
CA PHE A 88 13.34 -4.16 -3.15
C PHE A 88 12.70 -2.79 -3.38
N GLU A 89 13.49 -1.78 -3.76
CA GLU A 89 13.00 -0.44 -4.12
C GLU A 89 12.00 -0.52 -5.29
N SER A 90 12.29 -1.32 -6.31
CA SER A 90 11.39 -1.50 -7.45
C SER A 90 10.04 -2.09 -7.02
N LYS A 91 10.04 -3.09 -6.13
CA LYS A 91 8.83 -3.70 -5.58
C LYS A 91 8.07 -2.72 -4.69
N MET A 92 8.79 -1.95 -3.87
CA MET A 92 8.15 -0.97 -2.99
C MET A 92 7.46 0.13 -3.80
N THR A 93 8.08 0.58 -4.88
CA THR A 93 7.52 1.61 -5.76
C THR A 93 6.28 1.10 -6.50
N LYS A 94 6.32 -0.14 -6.99
CA LYS A 94 5.15 -0.80 -7.61
C LYS A 94 3.99 -0.95 -6.63
N LEU A 95 4.24 -1.44 -5.42
CA LEU A 95 3.22 -1.58 -4.37
C LEU A 95 2.56 -0.24 -4.01
N LYS A 96 3.36 0.84 -3.89
CA LYS A 96 2.81 2.19 -3.66
C LYS A 96 1.91 2.63 -4.81
N GLN A 97 2.36 2.42 -6.04
CA GLN A 97 1.60 2.80 -7.23
C GLN A 97 0.29 2.01 -7.36
N ASP A 98 0.31 0.71 -7.09
CA ASP A 98 -0.87 -0.14 -7.17
C ASP A 98 -1.89 0.24 -6.09
N ASN A 99 -1.43 0.49 -4.86
CA ASN A 99 -2.29 1.00 -3.78
C ASN A 99 -2.92 2.36 -4.13
N GLU A 100 -2.17 3.27 -4.75
CA GLU A 100 -2.69 4.59 -5.12
C GLU A 100 -3.73 4.50 -6.25
N LYS A 101 -3.51 3.61 -7.22
CA LYS A 101 -4.50 3.29 -8.26
C LYS A 101 -5.76 2.69 -7.64
N GLU A 102 -5.62 1.70 -6.76
CA GLU A 102 -6.75 1.06 -6.09
C GLU A 102 -7.53 2.07 -5.24
N PHE A 103 -6.85 2.96 -4.53
CA PHE A 103 -7.48 4.05 -3.79
C PHE A 103 -8.19 5.05 -4.70
N SER A 104 -7.62 5.37 -5.87
CA SER A 104 -8.26 6.26 -6.84
C SER A 104 -9.53 5.66 -7.46
N GLU A 105 -9.53 4.35 -7.72
CA GLU A 105 -10.69 3.62 -8.22
C GLU A 105 -11.76 3.46 -7.13
N MET A 106 -11.37 3.14 -5.88
CA MET A 106 -12.29 3.14 -4.74
C MET A 106 -12.91 4.53 -4.50
N LYS A 107 -12.15 5.60 -4.69
CA LYS A 107 -12.66 6.98 -4.55
C LYS A 107 -13.71 7.31 -5.61
N LYS A 108 -13.59 6.79 -6.84
CA LYS A 108 -14.63 6.92 -7.88
C LYS A 108 -15.91 6.18 -7.46
N VAL A 109 -15.78 4.97 -6.93
CA VAL A 109 -16.92 4.18 -6.44
C VAL A 109 -17.63 4.84 -5.24
N SER A 110 -16.92 5.67 -4.46
CA SER A 110 -17.46 6.36 -3.29
C SER A 110 -17.86 7.82 -3.55
N LYS A 111 -18.12 8.22 -4.81
CA LYS A 111 -18.61 9.58 -5.05
C LYS A 111 -20.04 9.72 -4.51
N LYS A 112 -20.22 10.64 -3.56
CA LYS A 112 -21.49 10.86 -2.87
C LYS A 112 -22.16 12.10 -3.45
N TYR A 113 -23.46 12.01 -3.66
CA TYR A 113 -24.29 13.11 -4.16
C TYR A 113 -25.40 13.39 -3.16
N ALA A 114 -25.51 14.63 -2.72
CA ALA A 114 -26.52 15.05 -1.75
C ALA A 114 -26.75 16.55 -1.88
N PHE A 115 -28.00 16.99 -1.82
CA PHE A 115 -28.30 18.41 -1.82
C PHE A 115 -29.39 18.76 -0.81
N PHE A 116 -29.36 20.00 -0.35
CA PHE A 116 -30.41 20.59 0.47
C PHE A 116 -30.54 22.06 0.08
N ALA A 117 -31.74 22.45 -0.35
CA ALA A 117 -32.03 23.79 -0.82
C ALA A 117 -33.39 24.28 -0.29
N THR A 118 -33.48 25.58 -0.06
CA THR A 118 -34.68 26.26 0.39
C THR A 118 -34.98 27.48 -0.49
N LEU A 119 -36.20 28.00 -0.40
CA LEU A 119 -36.59 29.26 -1.04
C LEU A 119 -36.16 30.44 -0.17
N SER A 120 -35.47 31.41 -0.74
CA SER A 120 -35.08 32.66 -0.05
C SER A 120 -36.28 33.56 0.24
N SER A 121 -37.32 33.52 -0.59
CA SER A 121 -38.47 34.42 -0.53
C SER A 121 -39.76 33.75 -0.98
N SER A 122 -40.88 34.23 -0.45
CA SER A 122 -42.21 33.77 -0.84
C SER A 122 -42.53 34.24 -2.26
N HIS A 123 -42.99 33.32 -3.09
CA HIS A 123 -43.44 33.64 -4.45
C HIS A 123 -44.96 33.73 -4.49
N ASP A 124 -45.47 34.73 -5.21
CA ASP A 124 -46.88 34.92 -5.46
C ASP A 124 -47.18 34.79 -6.95
N ASN A 125 -48.35 34.24 -7.29
CA ASN A 125 -48.84 34.12 -8.67
C ASN A 125 -47.86 33.42 -9.61
N LEU A 126 -47.21 32.35 -9.16
CA LEU A 126 -46.38 31.50 -10.02
C LEU A 126 -47.21 31.00 -11.21
N PRO A 127 -46.76 31.24 -12.46
CA PRO A 127 -47.46 30.70 -13.62
C PRO A 127 -47.52 29.16 -13.55
N ALA A 128 -48.58 28.59 -14.12
CA ALA A 128 -48.67 27.14 -14.25
C ALA A 128 -47.46 26.60 -15.02
N ASN A 129 -46.99 25.41 -14.63
CA ASN A 129 -45.82 24.74 -15.22
C ASN A 129 -44.50 25.51 -15.09
N THR A 130 -44.36 26.38 -14.09
CA THR A 130 -43.08 27.02 -13.77
C THR A 130 -42.22 26.13 -12.86
N VAL A 131 -40.92 26.08 -13.13
CA VAL A 131 -39.97 25.40 -12.24
C VAL A 131 -39.77 26.24 -10.97
N VAL A 132 -39.95 25.61 -9.81
CA VAL A 132 -39.68 26.26 -8.52
C VAL A 132 -38.17 26.26 -8.28
N MET A 133 -37.58 27.45 -8.19
CA MET A 133 -36.14 27.62 -7.98
C MET A 133 -35.86 27.76 -6.49
N PHE A 134 -35.42 26.68 -5.83
CA PHE A 134 -34.88 26.77 -4.47
C PHE A 134 -33.44 27.30 -4.57
N ASP A 135 -33.32 28.61 -4.43
CA ASP A 135 -32.10 29.39 -4.67
C ASP A 135 -31.10 29.35 -3.51
N THR A 136 -31.58 29.07 -2.30
CA THR A 136 -30.74 29.01 -1.10
C THR A 136 -30.23 27.59 -0.88
N VAL A 137 -29.04 27.28 -1.39
CA VAL A 137 -28.43 25.94 -1.32
C VAL A 137 -27.53 25.84 -0.09
N SER A 138 -27.87 24.98 0.89
CA SER A 138 -27.05 24.77 2.09
C SER A 138 -26.12 23.55 1.99
N LEU A 139 -26.43 22.60 1.12
CA LEU A 139 -25.62 21.40 0.84
C LEU A 139 -25.71 21.10 -0.66
N ASN A 140 -24.59 20.78 -1.30
CA ASN A 140 -24.55 20.37 -2.71
C ASN A 140 -23.35 19.46 -3.00
N GLU A 141 -23.27 18.33 -2.30
CA GLU A 141 -22.23 17.33 -2.55
C GLU A 141 -22.32 16.81 -3.99
N GLY A 142 -21.21 16.95 -4.72
CA GLY A 142 -21.09 16.56 -6.11
C GLY A 142 -21.73 17.52 -7.12
N ASP A 143 -22.15 18.71 -6.69
CA ASP A 143 -22.60 19.83 -7.53
C ASP A 143 -23.70 19.45 -8.54
N ALA A 144 -24.59 18.55 -8.12
CA ALA A 144 -25.62 17.98 -8.98
C ALA A 144 -26.91 18.82 -9.02
N TYR A 145 -27.11 19.69 -8.03
CA TYR A 145 -28.24 20.62 -7.97
C TYR A 145 -27.83 22.03 -8.40
N ASP A 146 -28.58 22.65 -9.29
CA ASP A 146 -28.39 24.03 -9.72
C ASP A 146 -29.49 24.93 -9.13
N GLY A 147 -29.10 25.76 -8.17
CA GLY A 147 -30.00 26.71 -7.50
C GLY A 147 -30.54 27.82 -8.41
N THR A 148 -29.88 28.08 -9.56
CA THR A 148 -30.34 29.10 -10.52
C THR A 148 -31.43 28.57 -11.45
N THR A 149 -31.46 27.27 -11.71
CA THR A 149 -32.46 26.64 -12.58
C THR A 149 -33.49 25.82 -11.81
N GLY A 150 -33.24 25.48 -10.54
CA GLY A 150 -34.08 24.61 -9.72
C GLY A 150 -33.99 23.13 -10.11
N LYS A 151 -32.96 22.74 -10.88
CA LYS A 151 -32.86 21.41 -11.47
C LYS A 151 -31.76 20.59 -10.81
N PHE A 152 -32.09 19.33 -10.54
CA PHE A 152 -31.11 18.30 -10.19
C PHE A 152 -30.77 17.47 -11.43
N THR A 153 -29.48 17.29 -11.71
CA THR A 153 -29.00 16.46 -12.82
C THR A 153 -28.37 15.20 -12.25
N CYS A 154 -28.91 14.02 -12.57
CA CYS A 154 -28.36 12.74 -12.14
C CYS A 154 -26.95 12.52 -12.75
N PRO A 155 -25.87 12.54 -11.96
CA PRO A 155 -24.52 12.44 -12.51
C PRO A 155 -24.14 11.00 -12.88
N GLU A 156 -24.75 10.03 -12.18
CA GLU A 156 -24.53 8.59 -12.34
C GLU A 156 -25.85 7.82 -12.30
N ASP A 157 -25.89 6.65 -12.92
CA ASP A 157 -27.06 5.78 -12.88
C ASP A 157 -27.23 5.18 -11.48
N GLY A 158 -28.40 5.34 -10.88
CA GLY A 158 -28.63 4.86 -9.53
C GLY A 158 -30.00 5.22 -8.96
N LEU A 159 -30.17 4.87 -7.68
CA LEU A 159 -31.36 5.21 -6.92
C LEU A 159 -31.19 6.58 -6.26
N TYR A 160 -32.15 7.46 -6.50
CA TYR A 160 -32.20 8.80 -5.90
C TYR A 160 -33.43 8.93 -5.01
N HIS A 161 -33.28 9.65 -3.90
CA HIS A 161 -34.36 9.95 -2.97
C HIS A 161 -34.62 11.45 -2.93
N PHE A 162 -35.86 11.84 -3.19
CA PHE A 162 -36.32 13.22 -3.14
C PHE A 162 -37.40 13.36 -2.07
N SER A 163 -37.26 14.36 -1.22
CA SER A 163 -38.28 14.79 -0.27
C SER A 163 -38.36 16.30 -0.32
N TRP A 164 -39.58 16.84 -0.32
CA TRP A 164 -39.81 18.27 -0.34
C TRP A 164 -41.10 18.61 0.40
N THR A 165 -41.11 19.81 0.97
CA THR A 165 -42.26 20.36 1.68
C THR A 165 -42.58 21.71 1.09
N THR A 166 -43.87 21.99 0.91
CA THR A 166 -44.39 23.26 0.44
C THR A 166 -45.32 23.86 1.47
N VAL A 167 -45.26 25.18 1.63
CA VAL A 167 -46.15 25.94 2.52
C VAL A 167 -46.72 27.09 1.71
N SER A 168 -48.04 27.30 1.82
CA SER A 168 -48.72 28.43 1.22
C SER A 168 -49.35 29.32 2.30
N ASN A 169 -49.59 30.58 1.94
CA ASN A 169 -50.35 31.50 2.77
C ASN A 169 -51.84 31.11 2.82
N ALA A 170 -52.55 31.57 3.85
CA ALA A 170 -53.98 31.29 4.00
C ALA A 170 -54.78 31.70 2.75
N ARG A 171 -55.74 30.85 2.37
CA ARG A 171 -56.59 30.98 1.16
C ARG A 171 -55.82 30.95 -0.17
N LYS A 172 -54.62 30.38 -0.20
CA LYS A 172 -53.87 30.10 -1.43
C LYS A 172 -53.59 28.61 -1.54
N ASP A 173 -54.06 28.01 -2.62
CA ASP A 173 -53.72 26.63 -2.95
C ASP A 173 -52.42 26.59 -3.74
N PHE A 174 -51.62 25.57 -3.51
CA PHE A 174 -50.38 25.36 -4.25
C PHE A 174 -50.14 23.88 -4.48
N VAL A 175 -49.93 23.51 -5.74
CA VAL A 175 -49.58 22.15 -6.13
C VAL A 175 -48.16 22.17 -6.68
N SER A 176 -47.31 21.33 -6.12
CA SER A 176 -45.95 21.08 -6.58
C SER A 176 -45.83 19.68 -7.13
N VAL A 177 -45.04 19.52 -8.18
CA VAL A 177 -44.89 18.26 -8.90
C VAL A 177 -43.41 17.98 -9.08
N LEU A 178 -42.98 16.78 -8.72
CA LEU A 178 -41.67 16.27 -9.09
C LEU A 178 -41.75 15.73 -10.52
N VAL A 179 -40.92 16.28 -11.40
CA VAL A 179 -40.86 15.94 -12.83
C VAL A 179 -39.46 15.40 -13.15
N ALA A 180 -39.39 14.26 -13.84
CA ALA A 180 -38.17 13.70 -14.38
C ALA A 180 -38.31 13.51 -15.89
N ASN A 181 -37.44 14.17 -16.68
CA ASN A 181 -37.47 14.13 -18.15
C ASN A 181 -38.89 14.34 -18.72
N ASP A 182 -39.52 15.45 -18.32
CA ASP A 182 -40.88 15.85 -18.70
C ASP A 182 -42.02 14.91 -18.24
N ARG A 183 -41.70 13.89 -17.44
CA ARG A 183 -42.68 12.99 -16.84
C ARG A 183 -42.89 13.30 -15.37
N LYS A 184 -44.15 13.55 -15.00
CA LYS A 184 -44.58 13.64 -13.60
C LYS A 184 -44.31 12.32 -12.86
N ILE A 185 -43.61 12.41 -11.74
CA ILE A 185 -43.27 11.27 -10.86
C ILE A 185 -44.10 11.29 -9.59
N ALA A 186 -44.27 12.47 -8.98
CA ALA A 186 -44.97 12.62 -7.72
C ALA A 186 -45.56 14.04 -7.57
N GLU A 187 -46.53 14.21 -6.68
CA GLU A 187 -47.24 15.46 -6.43
C GLU A 187 -47.34 15.71 -4.92
N ASN A 188 -47.26 16.99 -4.54
CA ASN A 188 -47.57 17.46 -3.20
C ASN A 188 -48.48 18.70 -3.33
N ALA A 189 -49.59 18.71 -2.61
CA ALA A 189 -50.60 19.76 -2.67
C ALA A 189 -50.83 20.39 -1.29
N VAL A 190 -50.89 21.72 -1.28
CA VAL A 190 -51.32 22.52 -0.14
C VAL A 190 -52.70 23.07 -0.46
N ASP A 191 -53.69 22.63 0.32
CA ASP A 191 -55.09 23.05 0.21
C ASP A 191 -55.41 24.03 1.34
N SER A 192 -55.87 25.21 0.97
CA SER A 192 -56.19 26.28 1.90
C SER A 192 -57.62 26.22 2.45
N ASP A 193 -58.46 25.33 1.92
CA ASP A 193 -59.88 25.20 2.26
C ASP A 193 -60.19 24.06 3.26
N PHE A 194 -59.17 23.61 3.99
CA PHE A 194 -59.35 22.62 5.04
C PHE A 194 -60.30 23.10 6.17
N ARG A 195 -60.60 24.40 6.31
CA ARG A 195 -61.53 24.89 7.35
C ARG A 195 -63.02 24.80 6.99
N GLN A 196 -63.42 24.99 5.73
CA GLN A 196 -64.84 24.95 5.36
C GLN A 196 -65.37 23.52 5.26
N ARG A 197 -64.57 22.60 4.70
CA ARG A 197 -64.97 21.20 4.52
C ARG A 197 -65.25 20.41 5.81
N TRP A 198 -64.69 20.82 6.95
CA TRP A 198 -65.01 20.20 8.24
C TRP A 198 -66.28 20.79 8.88
N HIS A 199 -66.61 22.05 8.61
CA HIS A 199 -67.87 22.63 9.06
C HIS A 199 -69.07 22.03 8.32
N ASP A 200 -68.95 21.83 7.00
CA ASP A 200 -70.06 21.32 6.17
C ASP A 200 -70.28 19.80 6.27
N ARG A 201 -69.33 19.05 6.84
CA ARG A 201 -69.41 17.58 6.98
C ARG A 201 -70.01 17.13 8.32
N TYR A 202 -70.04 18.01 9.31
CA TYR A 202 -70.40 17.65 10.69
C TYR A 202 -71.51 18.55 11.30
N GLN A 203 -72.26 19.26 10.46
CA GLN A 203 -73.56 19.88 10.78
C GLN A 203 -74.64 19.34 9.85
#